data_AF-A0A7G9SKX1-F1
#
_entry.id   AF-A0A7G9SKX1-F1
#
_cell.length_a   1.000
_cell.length_b   1.000
_cell.length_c   1.000
_cell.angle_alpha   90.00
_cell.angle_beta   90.00
_cell.angle_gamma   90.00
#
_symmetry.space_group_name_H-M   'P 1'
#
loop_
_entity.id
_entity.type
_entity.pdbx_description
1 polymer ?
#
loop_
_entity_poly.entity_id
_entity_poly.type
_entity_poly.pdbx_seq_one_letter_code
_entity_poly.pdbx_strand_id
1 'polypeptide(L)'
;MQPKRLAQAPRCLARTRSGTECQSPAVKGRKRCRMHGGTNPGAPKGNRNAWKHGGYSAKTLEAVRYVKAISRLAGVLSRDI
;
A
#
# COMPACT_ATOMS: atom_id res chain seq x y z
N MET A 1 15.94 -21.96 -23.33
CA MET A 1 16.01 -20.51 -23.62
C MET A 1 14.74 -19.83 -23.13
N GLN A 2 14.83 -18.64 -22.52
CA GLN A 2 13.62 -17.83 -22.27
C GLN A 2 13.05 -17.33 -23.61
N PRO A 3 11.74 -17.40 -23.83
CA PRO A 3 11.12 -16.89 -25.06
C PRO A 3 11.35 -15.36 -25.18
N LYS A 4 11.59 -14.87 -26.41
CA LYS A 4 11.97 -13.46 -26.68
C LYS A 4 11.08 -12.43 -25.98
N ARG A 5 9.76 -12.67 -25.95
CA ARG A 5 8.78 -11.84 -25.25
C ARG A 5 9.08 -11.68 -23.76
N LEU A 6 9.47 -12.76 -23.09
CA LEU A 6 9.80 -12.73 -21.67
C LEU A 6 11.18 -12.11 -21.43
N ALA A 7 12.12 -12.24 -22.36
CA ALA A 7 13.42 -11.57 -22.27
C ALA A 7 13.29 -10.04 -22.38
N GLN A 8 12.42 -9.55 -23.27
CA GLN A 8 12.17 -8.11 -23.48
C GLN A 8 11.26 -7.47 -22.42
N ALA A 9 10.58 -8.25 -21.58
CA ALA A 9 9.71 -7.71 -20.55
C ALA A 9 10.52 -6.97 -19.47
N PRO A 10 9.98 -5.88 -18.87
CA PRO A 10 10.58 -5.24 -17.70
C PRO A 10 10.80 -6.25 -16.55
N ARG A 11 11.83 -6.05 -15.74
CA ARG A 11 12.09 -6.88 -14.56
C ARG A 11 11.19 -6.47 -13.40
N CYS A 12 10.87 -7.43 -12.53
CA CYS A 12 10.01 -7.21 -11.38
C CYS A 12 10.63 -6.27 -10.34
N LEU A 13 11.93 -6.41 -10.05
CA LEU A 13 12.68 -5.61 -9.09
C LEU A 13 12.08 -5.55 -7.66
N ALA A 14 11.26 -6.53 -7.28
CA ALA A 14 10.83 -6.66 -5.89
C ALA A 14 11.99 -7.23 -5.08
N ARG A 15 12.16 -6.78 -3.84
CA ARG A 15 13.16 -7.35 -2.94
C ARG A 15 12.82 -8.81 -2.67
N THR A 16 13.74 -9.70 -3.00
CA THR A 16 13.62 -11.13 -2.75
C THR A 16 13.96 -11.46 -1.29
N ARG A 17 13.70 -12.71 -0.87
CA ARG A 17 14.08 -13.20 0.47
C ARG A 17 15.59 -13.10 0.73
N SER A 18 16.41 -13.22 -0.32
CA SER A 18 17.86 -13.08 -0.25
C SER A 18 18.34 -11.62 -0.27
N GLY A 19 17.42 -10.65 -0.23
CA GLY A 19 17.74 -9.22 -0.20
C GLY A 19 18.05 -8.58 -1.56
N THR A 20 18.22 -9.37 -2.62
CA THR A 20 18.47 -8.88 -3.98
C THR A 20 17.20 -8.57 -4.75
N GLU A 21 17.32 -7.87 -5.88
CA GLU A 21 16.19 -7.54 -6.75
C GLU A 21 15.72 -8.72 -7.61
N CYS A 22 14.40 -8.92 -7.70
CA CYS A 22 13.80 -9.97 -8.51
C CYS A 22 13.99 -9.73 -10.02
N GLN A 23 14.66 -10.68 -10.68
CA GLN A 23 14.92 -10.65 -12.13
C GLN A 23 13.87 -11.37 -12.98
N SER A 24 12.78 -11.83 -12.38
CA SER A 24 11.67 -12.41 -13.15
C SER A 24 10.96 -11.35 -14.00
N PRO A 25 10.47 -11.70 -15.20
CA PRO A 25 9.73 -10.77 -16.05
C PRO A 25 8.43 -10.32 -15.37
N ALA A 26 8.11 -9.03 -15.48
CA ALA A 26 6.86 -8.48 -15.00
C ALA A 26 5.67 -8.99 -15.82
N VAL A 27 4.51 -9.09 -15.18
CA VAL A 27 3.26 -9.40 -15.89
C VAL A 27 2.94 -8.27 -16.86
N LYS A 28 2.40 -8.58 -18.05
CA LYS A 28 2.07 -7.58 -19.08
C LYS A 28 1.24 -6.44 -18.47
N GLY A 29 1.68 -5.20 -18.66
CA GLY A 29 1.00 -4.01 -18.14
C GLY A 29 1.12 -3.79 -16.63
N ARG A 30 2.00 -4.51 -15.94
CA ARG A 30 2.20 -4.44 -14.48
C ARG A 30 3.68 -4.23 -14.15
N LYS A 31 3.95 -3.77 -12.93
CA LYS A 31 5.32 -3.52 -12.45
C LYS A 31 6.00 -4.74 -11.82
N ARG A 32 5.24 -5.77 -11.44
CA ARG A 32 5.75 -6.94 -10.69
C ARG A 32 5.49 -8.25 -11.43
N CYS A 33 6.27 -9.28 -11.14
CA CYS A 33 6.08 -10.62 -11.68
C CYS A 33 4.92 -11.35 -10.99
N ARG A 34 4.52 -12.51 -11.53
CA ARG A 34 3.47 -13.37 -10.96
C ARG A 34 3.70 -13.70 -9.48
N MET A 35 4.94 -13.93 -9.08
CA MET A 35 5.30 -14.30 -7.71
C MET A 35 5.29 -13.12 -6.74
N HIS A 36 5.45 -11.89 -7.22
CA HIS A 36 5.50 -10.68 -6.40
C HIS A 36 4.26 -9.80 -6.60
N GLY A 37 3.10 -10.43 -6.78
CA GLY A 37 1.79 -9.75 -6.80
C GLY A 37 1.40 -9.13 -8.15
N GLY A 38 2.12 -9.41 -9.24
CA GLY A 38 1.80 -8.88 -10.57
C GLY A 38 0.42 -9.29 -11.09
N THR A 39 -0.14 -10.39 -10.62
CA THR A 39 -1.49 -10.86 -10.95
C THR A 39 -2.56 -10.40 -9.98
N ASN A 40 -2.18 -9.76 -8.86
CA ASN A 40 -3.14 -9.37 -7.83
C ASN A 40 -3.67 -7.96 -8.12
N PRO A 41 -4.99 -7.79 -8.35
CA PRO A 41 -5.59 -6.47 -8.57
C PRO A 41 -5.69 -5.62 -7.30
N GLY A 42 -5.39 -6.19 -6.12
CA GLY A 42 -5.65 -5.58 -4.83
C GLY A 42 -7.04 -5.87 -4.31
N ALA A 43 -7.31 -5.48 -3.06
CA ALA A 43 -8.63 -5.64 -2.46
C ALA A 43 -9.65 -4.70 -3.13
N PRO A 44 -10.90 -5.15 -3.34
CA PRO A 44 -11.95 -4.29 -3.84
C PRO A 44 -12.29 -3.19 -2.82
N LYS A 45 -12.82 -2.07 -3.33
CA LYS A 45 -13.29 -0.97 -2.48
C LYS A 45 -14.38 -1.49 -1.54
N GLY A 46 -14.26 -1.18 -0.24
CA GLY A 46 -15.22 -1.63 0.77
C GLY A 46 -15.00 -3.05 1.30
N ASN A 47 -13.92 -3.73 0.91
CA ASN A 47 -13.58 -5.05 1.45
C ASN A 47 -13.51 -5.04 2.99
N ARG A 48 -14.20 -5.98 3.64
CA ARG A 48 -14.21 -6.18 5.09
C ARG A 48 -13.44 -7.42 5.56
N ASN A 49 -12.81 -8.18 4.67
CA ASN A 49 -12.11 -9.43 5.03
C ASN A 49 -10.96 -9.23 6.01
N ALA A 50 -10.31 -8.06 6.00
CA ALA A 50 -9.26 -7.70 6.96
C ALA A 50 -9.78 -6.78 8.09
N TRP A 51 -11.09 -6.62 8.21
CA TRP A 51 -11.70 -5.77 9.24
C TRP A 51 -11.64 -6.47 10.59
N LYS A 52 -11.09 -5.77 11.60
CA LYS A 52 -11.01 -6.27 12.97
C LYS A 52 -11.98 -5.51 13.87
N HIS A 53 -11.55 -4.34 14.37
CA HIS A 53 -12.32 -3.52 15.32
C HIS A 53 -12.68 -2.13 14.74
N GLY A 54 -12.49 -1.90 13.45
CA GLY A 54 -12.84 -0.63 12.79
C GLY A 54 -11.98 0.59 13.14
N GLY A 55 -10.94 0.44 13.97
CA GLY A 55 -10.09 1.55 14.42
C GLY A 55 -9.36 2.30 13.29
N TYR A 56 -9.14 1.63 12.16
CA TYR A 56 -8.55 2.21 10.95
C TYR A 56 -9.60 2.52 9.86
N SER A 57 -10.88 2.52 10.21
CA SER A 57 -11.93 2.90 9.28
C SER A 57 -11.81 4.38 8.91
N ALA A 58 -12.33 4.74 7.72
CA ALA A 58 -12.38 6.14 7.30
C ALA A 58 -13.07 7.04 8.34
N LYS A 59 -14.21 6.57 8.89
CA LYS A 59 -14.96 7.28 9.94
C LYS A 59 -14.14 7.49 11.21
N THR A 60 -13.43 6.46 11.68
CA THR A 60 -12.60 6.59 12.89
C THR A 60 -11.42 7.52 12.65
N LEU A 61 -10.76 7.42 11.50
CA LEU A 61 -9.64 8.29 11.14
C LEU A 61 -10.08 9.76 11.02
N GLU A 62 -11.28 10.01 10.49
CA GLU A 62 -11.88 11.35 10.44
C GLU A 62 -12.12 11.92 11.84
N ALA A 63 -12.76 11.15 12.73
CA ALA A 63 -12.97 11.57 14.12
C ALA A 63 -11.63 11.87 14.84
N VAL A 64 -10.61 11.02 14.64
CA VAL A 64 -9.27 11.25 15.21
C VAL A 64 -8.64 12.54 14.69
N ARG A 65 -8.79 12.84 13.39
CA ARG A 65 -8.27 14.10 12.81
C ARG A 65 -8.96 15.31 13.42
N TYR A 66 -10.29 15.25 13.58
CA TYR A 66 -11.07 16.32 14.19
C TYR A 66 -10.65 16.61 15.63
N VAL A 67 -10.56 15.57 16.47
CA VAL A 67 -10.11 15.70 17.86
C VAL A 67 -8.70 16.28 17.92
N LYS A 68 -7.77 15.81 17.08
CA LYS A 68 -6.41 16.37 17.02
C LYS A 68 -6.38 17.85 16.65
N ALA A 69 -7.24 18.29 15.72
CA ALA A 69 -7.34 19.69 15.33
C ALA A 69 -7.82 20.55 16.51
N ILE A 70 -8.85 20.10 17.24
CA ILE A 70 -9.33 20.77 18.45
C ILE A 70 -8.23 20.83 19.51
N SER A 71 -7.56 19.71 19.82
CA SER A 71 -6.50 19.67 20.83
C SER A 71 -5.36 20.64 20.50
N ARG A 72 -5.02 20.78 19.21
CA ARG A 72 -4.02 21.77 18.78
C ARG A 72 -4.50 23.20 19.01
N LEU A 73 -5.74 23.52 18.64
CA LEU A 73 -6.30 24.87 18.84
C LEU A 73 -6.41 25.21 20.33
N ALA A 74 -6.92 24.30 21.14
CA ALA A 74 -7.01 24.47 22.59
C ALA A 74 -5.63 24.69 23.22
N GLY A 75 -4.61 23.96 22.76
CA GLY A 75 -3.23 24.12 23.22
C GLY A 75 -2.53 25.41 22.76
N VAL A 76 -3.06 26.11 21.74
CA VAL A 76 -2.62 27.46 21.38
C VAL A 76 -3.31 28.48 22.28
N LEU A 77 -4.64 28.41 22.38
CA LEU A 77 -5.44 29.30 23.23
C LEU A 77 -5.02 29.26 24.70
N SER A 78 -4.58 28.11 25.21
CA SER A 78 -4.12 27.96 26.59
C SER A 78 -2.72 28.54 26.85
N ARG A 79 -1.99 28.97 25.82
CA ARG A 79 -0.67 29.62 25.96
C ARG A 79 -0.75 31.13 25.89
N ASP A 80 -1.90 31.66 25.45
CA ASP A 80 -2.16 33.08 25.25
C ASP A 80 -2.90 33.73 26.44
N ILE A 81 -3.07 32.98 27.55
CA ILE A 81 -3.57 33.41 28.88
C ILE A 81 -2.44 33.23 29.88
#